data_AF-A0A533SJM7-F1
#
_entry.id   AF-A0A533SJM7-F1
#
_cell.length_a   1.000
_cell.length_b   1.000
_cell.length_c   1.000
_cell.angle_alpha   90.00
_cell.angle_beta   90.00
_cell.angle_gamma   90.00
#
_symmetry.space_group_name_H-M   'P 1'
#
loop_
_entity.id
_entity.type
_entity.pdbx_description
1 polymer ?
#
loop_
_entity_poly.entity_id
_entity_poly.type
_entity_poly.pdbx_seq_one_letter_code
_entity_poly.pdbx_strand_id
1 'polypeptide(L)'
;EMAVVMTTYAYLLAAGEEANAGLLEAISYSSAKSELLSFFQTLANALTCKPGALTAEEAEERAAWFTAYLKKKLSTLRAFGYNLPDTVMQEIDETSRAETQSMVSRLSLKKEKASRLSRQDKKAENIVIVGRERVFPFSLSRVPRSKRRDLPHELAAVLNWVDGKNDLSQIFKFVDFERELFSQGALVEAEKKSLIEAVQLLAQYGYLKLRYRVVLTKEEIENGLRNLGVKPGEKVIIHSSLSSFGYVEGGAMAACEAFMELITEEGVILMPSFNHGAAFAEGAAGYYSPLETPTTNGAVPDTFWRMRSVYRSLNPTHPFAAWGKDAKEYVKNDHKGVTMGEGSPLHLLEKNGGKIILIDTPSANTYHHVVETTNGAPCLGRRTEEYPVKLPSGEVVKVRTWSWRNAACKITDEGAYLEWMREHKALTEGKVGNATVFILDMNLCRRAIEGFLRGEVEGFPGCR
;
A
#
# COMPACT_ATOMS: atom_id res chain seq x y z
N GLU A 1 -16.32 1.56 -27.25
CA GLU A 1 -16.20 0.70 -26.05
C GLU A 1 -16.00 -0.79 -26.37
N MET A 2 -15.45 -1.17 -27.54
CA MET A 2 -15.50 -2.56 -28.03
C MET A 2 -14.11 -3.06 -28.47
N ALA A 3 -13.20 -3.41 -27.55
CA ALA A 3 -11.81 -3.65 -27.97
C ALA A 3 -10.92 -4.59 -27.12
N VAL A 4 -11.40 -5.56 -26.32
CA VAL A 4 -10.39 -6.36 -25.57
C VAL A 4 -10.52 -7.87 -25.49
N VAL A 5 -11.72 -8.46 -25.55
CA VAL A 5 -11.76 -9.90 -25.89
C VAL A 5 -11.38 -10.11 -27.37
N MET A 6 -11.48 -9.06 -28.20
CA MET A 6 -10.90 -8.99 -29.54
C MET A 6 -9.41 -9.30 -29.55
N THR A 7 -8.60 -8.97 -28.53
CA THR A 7 -7.12 -9.08 -28.63
C THR A 7 -6.60 -10.46 -28.29
N THR A 8 -7.16 -11.17 -27.29
CA THR A 8 -6.75 -12.56 -27.02
C THR A 8 -7.18 -13.48 -28.17
N TYR A 9 -8.39 -13.28 -28.69
CA TYR A 9 -8.88 -14.02 -29.86
C TYR A 9 -8.23 -13.59 -31.17
N ALA A 10 -7.99 -12.29 -31.41
CA ALA A 10 -7.23 -11.83 -32.58
C ALA A 10 -5.77 -12.24 -32.53
N TYR A 11 -5.15 -12.35 -31.34
CA TYR A 11 -3.79 -12.88 -31.18
C TYR A 11 -3.75 -14.39 -31.49
N LEU A 12 -4.70 -15.18 -30.96
CA LEU A 12 -4.88 -16.59 -31.33
C LEU A 12 -5.12 -16.78 -32.84
N LEU A 13 -5.87 -15.88 -33.46
CA LEU A 13 -6.15 -15.86 -34.90
C LEU A 13 -4.93 -15.37 -35.74
N ALA A 14 -4.19 -14.38 -35.28
CA ALA A 14 -3.03 -13.82 -35.97
C ALA A 14 -1.76 -14.66 -35.81
N ALA A 15 -1.69 -15.51 -34.79
CA ALA A 15 -0.58 -16.45 -34.57
C ALA A 15 -0.53 -17.61 -35.58
N GLY A 16 -1.55 -17.76 -36.44
CA GLY A 16 -1.43 -18.51 -37.70
C GLY A 16 -1.14 -20.01 -37.60
N GLU A 17 -1.36 -20.66 -36.45
CA GLU A 17 -1.29 -22.13 -36.38
C GLU A 17 -2.65 -22.73 -36.76
N GLU A 18 -2.66 -23.65 -37.75
CA GLU A 18 -3.84 -24.44 -38.15
C GLU A 18 -4.54 -25.13 -36.96
N ALA A 19 -3.84 -25.34 -35.85
CA ALA A 19 -4.37 -25.86 -34.59
C ALA A 19 -5.48 -24.99 -33.94
N ASN A 20 -5.58 -23.69 -34.28
CA ASN A 20 -6.53 -22.77 -33.63
C ASN A 20 -7.90 -22.69 -34.31
N ALA A 21 -8.07 -23.25 -35.52
CA ALA A 21 -9.37 -23.28 -36.22
C ALA A 21 -10.40 -24.14 -35.47
N GLY A 22 -9.99 -25.30 -34.92
CA GLY A 22 -10.87 -26.16 -34.12
C GLY A 22 -11.27 -25.55 -32.77
N LEU A 23 -10.43 -24.68 -32.21
CA LEU A 23 -10.70 -23.94 -30.97
C LEU A 23 -11.85 -22.93 -31.14
N LEU A 24 -12.05 -22.44 -32.36
CA LEU A 24 -13.10 -21.50 -32.72
C LEU A 24 -14.40 -22.21 -33.15
N GLU A 25 -14.32 -23.38 -33.77
CA GLU A 25 -15.49 -24.23 -34.05
C GLU A 25 -16.12 -24.84 -32.80
N ALA A 26 -15.33 -25.05 -31.73
CA ALA A 26 -15.82 -25.57 -30.44
C ALA A 26 -16.67 -24.56 -29.64
N ILE A 27 -16.70 -23.29 -30.03
CA ILE A 27 -17.38 -22.23 -29.29
C ILE A 27 -18.76 -21.99 -29.92
N SER A 28 -19.79 -22.56 -29.29
CA SER A 28 -21.19 -22.46 -29.71
C SER A 28 -22.03 -21.81 -28.60
N TYR A 29 -23.27 -21.41 -28.93
CA TYR A 29 -24.19 -20.91 -27.91
C TYR A 29 -24.42 -21.94 -26.78
N SER A 30 -24.57 -23.22 -27.12
CA SER A 30 -24.73 -24.29 -26.13
C SER A 30 -23.51 -24.40 -25.22
N SER A 31 -22.29 -24.22 -25.75
CA SER A 31 -21.09 -24.22 -24.91
C SER A 31 -21.06 -23.03 -23.93
N ALA A 32 -21.52 -21.85 -24.33
CA ALA A 32 -21.56 -20.67 -23.45
C ALA A 32 -22.56 -20.82 -22.29
N LYS A 33 -23.73 -21.41 -22.56
CA LYS A 33 -24.73 -21.69 -21.50
C LYS A 33 -24.21 -22.78 -20.55
N SER A 34 -23.58 -23.83 -21.07
CA SER A 34 -22.94 -24.87 -20.25
C SER A 34 -21.79 -24.30 -19.41
N GLU A 35 -20.98 -23.39 -19.95
CA GLU A 35 -19.90 -22.70 -19.25
C GLU A 35 -20.46 -21.83 -18.09
N LEU A 36 -21.55 -21.10 -18.33
CA LEU A 36 -22.29 -20.35 -17.29
C LEU A 36 -22.74 -21.25 -16.14
N LEU A 37 -23.48 -22.32 -16.46
CA LEU A 37 -24.00 -23.24 -15.45
C LEU A 37 -22.88 -23.97 -14.69
N SER A 38 -21.82 -24.39 -15.40
CA SER A 38 -20.65 -25.02 -14.78
C SER A 38 -19.96 -24.08 -13.79
N PHE A 39 -19.84 -22.80 -14.11
CA PHE A 39 -19.27 -21.81 -13.20
C PHE A 39 -20.12 -21.65 -11.93
N PHE A 40 -21.44 -21.49 -12.08
CA PHE A 40 -22.34 -21.39 -10.93
C PHE A 40 -22.31 -22.65 -10.06
N GLN A 41 -22.20 -23.83 -10.67
CA GLN A 41 -22.05 -25.07 -9.92
C GLN A 41 -20.74 -25.10 -9.11
N THR A 42 -19.62 -24.67 -9.71
CA THR A 42 -18.33 -24.56 -9.01
C THR A 42 -18.40 -23.57 -7.85
N LEU A 43 -19.01 -22.40 -8.07
CA LEU A 43 -19.17 -21.36 -7.06
C LEU A 43 -20.06 -21.85 -5.90
N ALA A 44 -21.18 -22.51 -6.22
CA ALA A 44 -22.06 -23.12 -5.23
C ALA A 44 -21.36 -24.22 -4.42
N ASN A 45 -20.55 -25.07 -5.08
CA ASN A 45 -19.77 -26.10 -4.41
C ASN A 45 -18.75 -25.50 -3.43
N ALA A 46 -18.06 -24.42 -3.82
CA ALA A 46 -17.11 -23.72 -2.96
C ALA A 46 -17.78 -23.20 -1.68
N LEU A 47 -18.98 -22.63 -1.80
CA LEU A 47 -19.78 -22.16 -0.67
C LEU A 47 -20.25 -23.30 0.25
N THR A 48 -20.61 -24.47 -0.31
CA THR A 48 -21.06 -25.61 0.49
C THR A 48 -19.93 -26.37 1.18
N CYS A 49 -18.78 -26.53 0.51
CA CYS A 49 -17.66 -27.34 1.01
C CYS A 49 -16.78 -26.58 2.02
N LYS A 50 -16.78 -25.24 1.98
CA LYS A 50 -16.08 -24.39 2.95
C LYS A 50 -16.99 -23.25 3.41
N PRO A 51 -17.88 -23.50 4.39
CA PRO A 51 -18.73 -22.46 4.95
C PRO A 51 -17.89 -21.29 5.48
N GLY A 52 -18.13 -20.08 4.96
CA GLY A 52 -17.35 -18.88 5.29
C GLY A 52 -16.18 -18.56 4.36
N ALA A 53 -15.95 -19.34 3.29
CA ALA A 53 -14.90 -19.03 2.31
C ALA A 53 -15.19 -17.82 1.41
N LEU A 54 -16.48 -17.47 1.25
CA LEU A 54 -16.94 -16.35 0.44
C LEU A 54 -18.15 -15.71 1.11
N THR A 55 -18.19 -14.39 1.11
CA THR A 55 -19.37 -13.61 1.51
C THR A 55 -20.44 -13.63 0.40
N ALA A 56 -21.68 -13.30 0.74
CA ALA A 56 -22.75 -13.15 -0.26
C ALA A 56 -22.41 -12.07 -1.30
N GLU A 57 -21.81 -10.96 -0.85
CA GLU A 57 -21.36 -9.86 -1.71
C GLU A 57 -20.28 -10.32 -2.69
N GLU A 58 -19.26 -11.06 -2.23
CA GLU A 58 -18.22 -11.61 -3.11
C GLU A 58 -18.78 -12.64 -4.10
N ALA A 59 -19.77 -13.44 -3.68
CA ALA A 59 -20.42 -14.41 -4.57
C ALA A 59 -21.23 -13.71 -5.67
N GLU A 60 -21.97 -12.65 -5.33
CA GLU A 60 -22.68 -11.79 -6.29
C GLU A 60 -21.70 -11.07 -7.24
N GLU A 61 -20.60 -10.55 -6.71
CA GLU A 61 -19.54 -9.87 -7.48
C GLU A 61 -18.91 -10.82 -8.51
N ARG A 62 -18.59 -12.06 -8.10
CA ARG A 62 -18.06 -13.13 -8.98
C ARG A 62 -19.06 -13.53 -10.06
N ALA A 63 -20.34 -13.69 -9.70
CA ALA A 63 -21.40 -14.02 -10.65
C ALA A 63 -21.58 -12.91 -11.69
N ALA A 64 -21.64 -11.65 -11.26
CA ALA A 64 -21.73 -10.50 -12.14
C ALA A 64 -20.52 -10.39 -13.07
N TRP A 65 -19.32 -10.62 -12.54
CA TRP A 65 -18.08 -10.65 -13.33
C TRP A 65 -18.11 -11.73 -14.41
N PHE A 66 -18.44 -12.97 -14.07
CA PHE A 66 -18.41 -14.07 -15.04
C PHE A 66 -19.47 -13.89 -16.14
N THR A 67 -20.63 -13.35 -15.77
CA THR A 67 -21.67 -12.95 -16.71
C THR A 67 -21.14 -11.91 -17.70
N ALA A 68 -20.46 -10.88 -17.20
CA ALA A 68 -19.85 -9.85 -18.05
C ALA A 68 -18.72 -10.43 -18.94
N TYR A 69 -17.90 -11.34 -18.41
CA TYR A 69 -16.87 -12.05 -19.16
C TYR A 69 -17.47 -12.82 -20.34
N LEU A 70 -18.50 -13.65 -20.10
CA LEU A 70 -19.18 -14.43 -21.14
C LEU A 70 -19.85 -13.53 -22.19
N LYS A 71 -20.52 -12.46 -21.77
CA LYS A 71 -21.13 -11.50 -22.71
C LYS A 71 -20.09 -10.81 -23.59
N LYS A 72 -18.91 -10.45 -23.04
CA LYS A 72 -17.80 -9.90 -23.83
C LYS A 72 -17.23 -10.93 -24.81
N LYS A 73 -17.09 -12.20 -24.39
CA LYS A 73 -16.68 -13.33 -25.25
C LYS A 73 -17.62 -13.48 -26.44
N LEU A 74 -18.92 -13.55 -26.19
CA LEU A 74 -19.93 -13.71 -27.24
C LEU A 74 -20.05 -12.49 -28.16
N SER A 75 -19.96 -11.27 -27.61
CA SER A 75 -19.96 -10.04 -28.43
C SER A 75 -18.78 -10.00 -29.39
N THR A 76 -17.63 -10.52 -28.95
CA THR A 76 -16.44 -10.64 -29.79
C THR A 76 -16.65 -11.64 -30.91
N LEU A 77 -17.17 -12.84 -30.63
CA LEU A 77 -17.47 -13.83 -31.66
C LEU A 77 -18.44 -13.27 -32.72
N ARG A 78 -19.49 -12.55 -32.28
CA ARG A 78 -20.42 -11.88 -33.20
C ARG A 78 -19.68 -10.88 -34.11
N ALA A 79 -18.71 -10.14 -33.59
CA ALA A 79 -17.89 -9.22 -34.40
C ALA A 79 -16.97 -9.93 -35.41
N PHE A 80 -16.60 -11.18 -35.16
CA PHE A 80 -15.88 -12.06 -36.09
C PHE A 80 -16.79 -12.82 -37.06
N GLY A 81 -18.10 -12.52 -37.09
CA GLY A 81 -19.04 -13.10 -38.05
C GLY A 81 -19.73 -14.39 -37.58
N TYR A 82 -19.60 -14.77 -36.31
CA TYR A 82 -20.34 -15.91 -35.77
C TYR A 82 -21.83 -15.61 -35.62
N ASN A 83 -22.66 -16.52 -36.11
CA ASN A 83 -24.10 -16.40 -36.00
C ASN A 83 -24.59 -16.84 -34.61
N LEU A 84 -24.82 -15.86 -33.74
CA LEU A 84 -25.34 -16.06 -32.38
C LEU A 84 -26.78 -15.54 -32.29
N PRO A 85 -27.72 -16.27 -31.67
CA PRO A 85 -29.10 -15.82 -31.49
C PRO A 85 -29.18 -14.41 -30.90
N ASP A 86 -30.11 -13.59 -31.37
CA ASP A 86 -30.26 -12.22 -30.85
C ASP A 86 -30.61 -12.18 -29.36
N THR A 87 -31.29 -13.23 -28.87
CA THR A 87 -31.70 -13.41 -27.47
C THR A 87 -30.57 -13.83 -26.53
N VAL A 88 -29.41 -14.23 -27.06
CA VAL A 88 -28.33 -14.86 -26.27
C VAL A 88 -27.89 -14.06 -25.06
N MET A 89 -27.78 -12.73 -25.20
CA MET A 89 -27.31 -11.86 -24.12
C MET A 89 -28.34 -11.75 -23.00
N GLN A 90 -29.64 -11.72 -23.38
CA GLN A 90 -30.75 -11.67 -22.43
C GLN A 90 -30.86 -13.01 -21.68
N GLU A 91 -30.76 -14.13 -22.39
CA GLU A 91 -30.82 -15.47 -21.77
C GLU A 91 -29.70 -15.69 -20.75
N ILE A 92 -28.50 -15.16 -21.01
CA ILE A 92 -27.38 -15.17 -20.06
C ILE A 92 -27.68 -14.33 -18.82
N ASP A 93 -28.21 -13.11 -19.00
CA ASP A 93 -28.56 -12.22 -17.88
C ASP A 93 -29.66 -12.85 -17.00
N GLU A 94 -30.67 -13.46 -17.62
CA GLU A 94 -31.77 -14.13 -16.91
C GLU A 94 -31.28 -15.36 -16.14
N THR A 95 -30.49 -16.21 -16.80
CA THR A 95 -29.91 -17.40 -16.16
C THR A 95 -29.00 -17.00 -14.99
N SER A 96 -28.11 -16.03 -15.20
CA SER A 96 -27.21 -15.54 -14.16
C SER A 96 -27.97 -14.97 -12.96
N ARG A 97 -29.02 -14.18 -13.19
CA ARG A 97 -29.86 -13.62 -12.12
C ARG A 97 -30.53 -14.73 -11.30
N ALA A 98 -31.10 -15.72 -11.98
CA ALA A 98 -31.77 -16.85 -11.32
C ALA A 98 -30.81 -17.68 -10.47
N GLU A 99 -29.64 -18.04 -11.02
CA GLU A 99 -28.63 -18.83 -10.31
C GLU A 99 -28.02 -18.05 -9.13
N THR A 100 -27.75 -16.76 -9.32
CA THR A 100 -27.25 -15.88 -8.24
C THR A 100 -28.25 -15.81 -7.09
N GLN A 101 -29.53 -15.59 -7.39
CA GLN A 101 -30.59 -15.54 -6.36
C GLN A 101 -30.73 -16.88 -5.62
N SER A 102 -30.70 -17.99 -6.36
CA SER A 102 -30.72 -19.35 -5.80
C SER A 102 -29.54 -19.59 -4.85
N MET A 103 -28.34 -19.19 -5.26
CA MET A 103 -27.11 -19.36 -4.48
C MET A 103 -27.11 -18.48 -3.21
N VAL A 104 -27.40 -17.18 -3.35
CA VAL A 104 -27.38 -16.22 -2.22
C VAL A 104 -28.43 -16.55 -1.17
N SER A 105 -29.61 -17.04 -1.59
CA SER A 105 -30.68 -17.45 -0.65
C SER A 105 -30.26 -18.56 0.32
N ARG A 106 -29.19 -19.29 0.01
CA ARG A 106 -28.64 -20.39 0.82
C ARG A 106 -27.55 -19.92 1.78
N LEU A 107 -27.11 -18.66 1.73
CA LEU A 107 -26.04 -18.12 2.56
C LEU A 107 -26.57 -17.44 3.83
N SER A 108 -25.90 -17.69 4.96
CA SER A 108 -26.18 -16.95 6.19
C SER A 108 -25.62 -15.52 6.10
N LEU A 109 -26.47 -14.51 6.25
CA LEU A 109 -26.10 -13.08 6.24
C LEU A 109 -25.34 -12.68 7.52
N LYS A 110 -24.17 -13.27 7.77
CA LYS A 110 -23.23 -12.69 8.74
C LYS A 110 -22.42 -11.63 8.02
N LYS A 111 -22.58 -10.36 8.42
CA LYS A 111 -21.67 -9.28 8.02
C LYS A 111 -20.30 -9.60 8.61
N GLU A 112 -19.40 -10.09 7.78
CA GLU A 112 -17.99 -10.15 8.15
C GLU A 112 -17.38 -8.75 8.12
N LYS A 113 -16.39 -8.53 8.98
CA LYS A 113 -15.70 -7.25 9.09
C LYS A 113 -14.86 -7.09 7.82
N ALA A 114 -15.09 -6.00 7.08
CA ALA A 114 -14.35 -5.71 5.85
C ALA A 114 -12.83 -5.91 6.08
N SER A 115 -12.22 -6.77 5.27
CA SER A 115 -10.79 -7.04 5.37
C SER A 115 -10.02 -5.76 5.05
N ARG A 116 -8.93 -5.52 5.78
CA ARG A 116 -8.09 -4.35 5.51
C ARG A 116 -7.42 -4.56 4.15
N LEU A 117 -7.70 -3.65 3.21
CA LEU A 117 -7.03 -3.66 1.91
C LEU A 117 -5.51 -3.70 2.06
N SER A 118 -4.87 -4.45 1.17
CA SER A 118 -3.41 -4.49 1.07
C SER A 118 -2.84 -3.12 0.73
N ARG A 119 -1.52 -2.97 0.84
CA ARG A 119 -0.86 -1.71 0.52
C ARG A 119 -1.06 -1.35 -0.95
N GLN A 120 -0.93 -2.30 -1.88
CA GLN A 120 -1.12 -2.00 -3.30
C GLN A 120 -2.60 -1.80 -3.66
N ASP A 121 -3.54 -2.52 -3.04
CA ASP A 121 -4.96 -2.32 -3.30
C ASP A 121 -5.41 -0.92 -2.92
N LYS A 122 -4.94 -0.38 -1.79
CA LYS A 122 -5.17 1.04 -1.41
C LYS A 122 -4.61 2.05 -2.40
N LYS A 123 -3.55 1.72 -3.15
CA LYS A 123 -3.07 2.61 -4.23
C LYS A 123 -3.96 2.47 -5.46
N ALA A 124 -4.33 1.23 -5.77
CA ALA A 124 -5.07 0.88 -6.96
C ALA A 124 -6.51 1.40 -6.92
N GLU A 125 -7.15 1.46 -5.73
CA GLU A 125 -8.51 1.99 -5.56
C GLU A 125 -8.63 3.47 -5.96
N ASN A 126 -7.51 4.19 -5.96
CA ASN A 126 -7.45 5.59 -6.35
C ASN A 126 -7.18 5.81 -7.84
N ILE A 127 -6.88 4.76 -8.62
CA ILE A 127 -6.48 4.88 -10.03
C ILE A 127 -7.60 4.37 -10.93
N VAL A 128 -8.14 5.23 -11.79
CA VAL A 128 -9.09 4.84 -12.84
C VAL A 128 -8.45 5.07 -14.20
N ILE A 129 -8.37 4.04 -15.04
CA ILE A 129 -7.90 4.17 -16.42
C ILE A 129 -9.08 4.61 -17.28
N VAL A 130 -9.11 5.88 -17.68
CA VAL A 130 -10.24 6.50 -18.42
C VAL A 130 -10.04 6.51 -19.93
N GLY A 131 -8.85 6.16 -20.40
CA GLY A 131 -8.57 6.06 -21.82
C GLY A 131 -7.26 5.34 -22.09
N ARG A 132 -7.14 4.80 -23.30
CA ARG A 132 -5.92 4.14 -23.79
C ARG A 132 -5.74 4.40 -25.27
N GLU A 133 -4.50 4.40 -25.71
CA GLU A 133 -4.18 4.44 -27.14
C GLU A 133 -4.64 3.14 -27.83
N ARG A 134 -5.02 3.24 -29.11
CA ARG A 134 -5.58 2.11 -29.86
C ARG A 134 -4.54 1.09 -30.37
N VAL A 135 -3.27 1.24 -30.01
CA VAL A 135 -2.18 0.36 -30.44
C VAL A 135 -1.74 -0.54 -29.29
N PHE A 136 -2.29 -1.76 -29.25
CA PHE A 136 -1.82 -2.84 -28.37
C PHE A 136 -1.17 -3.94 -29.23
N PRO A 137 0.01 -4.48 -28.88
CA PRO A 137 0.85 -4.10 -27.74
C PRO A 137 1.52 -2.73 -27.91
N PHE A 138 1.89 -2.08 -26.81
CA PHE A 138 2.57 -0.77 -26.83
C PHE A 138 4.05 -0.93 -27.19
N SER A 139 4.51 -0.27 -28.26
CA SER A 139 5.93 -0.34 -28.70
C SER A 139 6.94 0.34 -27.75
N LEU A 140 6.47 1.01 -26.68
CA LEU A 140 7.25 1.82 -25.73
C LEU A 140 8.20 2.85 -26.38
N SER A 141 8.01 3.18 -27.66
CA SER A 141 8.87 4.10 -28.41
C SER A 141 8.95 5.50 -27.80
N ARG A 142 7.87 5.97 -27.15
CA ARG A 142 7.81 7.26 -26.43
C ARG A 142 8.54 7.24 -25.10
N VAL A 143 8.82 6.07 -24.53
CA VAL A 143 9.57 5.93 -23.28
C VAL A 143 11.07 6.05 -23.59
N PRO A 144 11.84 6.89 -22.88
CA PRO A 144 13.29 6.96 -23.01
C PRO A 144 13.94 5.60 -22.81
N ARG A 145 14.97 5.27 -23.60
CA ARG A 145 15.62 3.95 -23.58
C ARG A 145 16.07 3.51 -22.18
N SER A 146 16.57 4.43 -21.36
CA SER A 146 17.01 4.17 -19.98
C SER A 146 15.87 3.86 -19.00
N LYS A 147 14.62 4.17 -19.35
CA LYS A 147 13.41 3.94 -18.54
C LYS A 147 12.52 2.84 -19.11
N ARG A 148 12.87 2.28 -20.28
CA ARG A 148 12.14 1.14 -20.85
C ARG A 148 12.39 -0.07 -19.97
N ARG A 149 11.31 -0.81 -19.73
CA ARG A 149 11.29 -2.06 -18.98
C ARG A 149 10.28 -3.00 -19.59
N ASP A 150 10.43 -4.28 -19.32
CA ASP A 150 9.43 -5.26 -19.69
C ASP A 150 8.11 -4.95 -18.98
N LEU A 151 7.02 -5.02 -19.73
CA LEU A 151 5.69 -4.83 -19.18
C LEU A 151 5.29 -6.12 -18.45
N PRO A 152 4.60 -6.02 -17.30
CA PRO A 152 4.17 -7.20 -16.55
C PRO A 152 3.27 -8.10 -17.41
N HIS A 153 3.41 -9.41 -17.24
CA HIS A 153 2.61 -10.42 -17.96
C HIS A 153 1.10 -10.15 -17.88
N GLU A 154 0.61 -9.82 -16.68
CA GLU A 154 -0.82 -9.56 -16.42
C GLU A 154 -1.33 -8.20 -16.90
N LEU A 155 -0.48 -7.37 -17.50
CA LEU A 155 -0.93 -6.06 -17.96
C LEU A 155 -2.03 -6.20 -19.02
N ALA A 156 -1.95 -7.22 -19.89
CA ALA A 156 -3.00 -7.50 -20.86
C ALA A 156 -4.35 -7.77 -20.18
N ALA A 157 -4.37 -8.63 -19.15
CA ALA A 157 -5.57 -8.93 -18.37
C ALA A 157 -6.13 -7.68 -17.69
N VAL A 158 -5.28 -6.86 -17.07
CA VAL A 158 -5.69 -5.56 -16.50
C VAL A 158 -6.34 -4.66 -17.56
N LEU A 159 -5.72 -4.52 -18.72
CA LEU A 159 -6.23 -3.69 -19.82
C LEU A 159 -7.54 -4.23 -20.42
N ASN A 160 -7.86 -5.51 -20.24
CA ASN A 160 -9.13 -6.12 -20.67
C ASN A 160 -10.34 -5.64 -19.87
N TRP A 161 -10.10 -5.25 -18.63
CA TRP A 161 -11.13 -4.83 -17.68
C TRP A 161 -11.25 -3.30 -17.56
N VAL A 162 -10.47 -2.55 -18.33
CA VAL A 162 -10.56 -1.09 -18.40
C VAL A 162 -11.85 -0.67 -19.09
N ASP A 163 -12.72 0.01 -18.35
CA ASP A 163 -14.01 0.55 -18.82
C ASP A 163 -14.21 2.04 -18.50
N GLY A 164 -13.21 2.70 -17.91
CA GLY A 164 -13.28 4.09 -17.47
C GLY A 164 -14.09 4.34 -16.19
N LYS A 165 -14.65 3.30 -15.58
CA LYS A 165 -15.50 3.37 -14.38
C LYS A 165 -14.83 2.67 -13.19
N ASN A 166 -14.40 1.44 -13.39
CA ASN A 166 -13.74 0.63 -12.38
C ASN A 166 -12.35 1.18 -12.06
N ASP A 167 -12.03 1.22 -10.77
CA ASP A 167 -10.66 1.50 -10.33
C ASP A 167 -9.76 0.27 -10.50
N LEU A 168 -8.46 0.47 -10.38
CA LEU A 168 -7.48 -0.56 -10.62
C LEU A 168 -7.53 -1.67 -9.55
N SER A 169 -8.01 -1.39 -8.33
CA SER A 169 -8.19 -2.41 -7.30
C SER A 169 -9.32 -3.36 -7.68
N GLN A 170 -10.41 -2.81 -8.20
CA GLN A 170 -11.52 -3.60 -8.71
C GLN A 170 -11.09 -4.43 -9.94
N ILE A 171 -10.28 -3.86 -10.81
CA ILE A 171 -9.70 -4.59 -11.95
C ILE A 171 -8.79 -5.73 -11.47
N PHE A 172 -7.98 -5.54 -10.42
CA PHE A 172 -7.18 -6.63 -9.85
C PHE A 172 -8.03 -7.79 -9.35
N LYS A 173 -9.16 -7.53 -8.68
CA LYS A 173 -10.11 -8.59 -8.33
C LYS A 173 -10.61 -9.36 -9.55
N PHE A 174 -10.91 -8.66 -10.64
CA PHE A 174 -11.35 -9.30 -11.88
C PHE A 174 -10.26 -10.16 -12.53
N VAL A 175 -9.00 -9.72 -12.46
CA VAL A 175 -7.85 -10.53 -12.88
C VAL A 175 -7.67 -11.75 -11.96
N ASP A 176 -7.88 -11.61 -10.66
CA ASP A 176 -7.84 -12.74 -9.72
C ASP A 176 -8.92 -13.78 -10.04
N PHE A 177 -10.14 -13.34 -10.37
CA PHE A 177 -11.21 -14.23 -10.82
C PHE A 177 -10.87 -14.93 -12.15
N GLU A 178 -10.24 -14.22 -13.09
CA GLU A 178 -9.77 -14.80 -14.35
C GLU A 178 -8.70 -15.88 -14.11
N ARG A 179 -7.72 -15.59 -13.25
CA ARG A 179 -6.67 -16.53 -12.85
C ARG A 179 -7.25 -17.79 -12.20
N GLU A 180 -8.26 -17.64 -11.34
CA GLU A 180 -8.93 -18.78 -10.70
C GLU A 180 -9.56 -19.75 -11.70
N LEU A 181 -10.18 -19.25 -12.79
CA LEU A 181 -10.72 -20.11 -13.87
C LEU A 181 -9.65 -20.99 -14.50
N PHE A 182 -8.41 -20.52 -14.55
CA PHE A 182 -7.26 -21.23 -15.11
C PHE A 182 -6.40 -21.91 -14.04
N SER A 183 -6.94 -22.10 -12.83
CA SER A 183 -6.25 -22.73 -11.70
C SER A 183 -4.93 -22.04 -11.31
N GLN A 184 -4.86 -20.72 -11.52
CA GLN A 184 -3.76 -19.87 -11.10
C GLN A 184 -4.08 -19.18 -9.76
N GLY A 185 -3.04 -18.83 -9.01
CA GLY A 185 -3.19 -18.11 -7.75
C GLY A 185 -3.48 -16.61 -7.94
N ALA A 186 -4.08 -15.97 -6.93
CA ALA A 186 -4.31 -14.53 -6.92
C ALA A 186 -3.02 -13.71 -7.06
N LEU A 187 -3.15 -12.48 -7.54
CA LEU A 187 -2.07 -11.50 -7.67
C LEU A 187 -1.38 -11.27 -6.32
N VAL A 188 -0.07 -11.51 -6.28
CA VAL A 188 0.73 -11.19 -5.10
C VAL A 188 1.10 -9.69 -5.07
N GLU A 189 1.46 -9.16 -3.90
CA GLU A 189 1.80 -7.74 -3.71
C GLU A 189 2.87 -7.22 -4.69
N ALA A 190 3.85 -8.06 -5.04
CA ALA A 190 4.90 -7.71 -6.00
C ALA A 190 4.35 -7.53 -7.43
N GLU A 191 3.40 -8.38 -7.84
CA GLU A 191 2.74 -8.29 -9.15
C GLU A 191 1.85 -7.04 -9.21
N LYS A 192 1.02 -6.81 -8.18
CA LYS A 192 0.19 -5.60 -8.06
C LYS A 192 1.04 -4.34 -8.15
N LYS A 193 2.18 -4.30 -7.44
CA LYS A 193 3.13 -3.18 -7.49
C LYS A 193 3.65 -2.97 -8.91
N SER A 194 4.12 -4.03 -9.56
CA SER A 194 4.65 -3.97 -10.93
C SER A 194 3.59 -3.47 -11.93
N LEU A 195 2.34 -3.93 -11.79
CA LEU A 195 1.19 -3.49 -12.59
C LEU A 195 0.87 -2.01 -12.39
N ILE A 196 0.79 -1.54 -11.15
CA ILE A 196 0.56 -0.11 -10.83
C ILE A 196 1.64 0.74 -11.48
N GLU A 197 2.91 0.36 -11.31
CA GLU A 197 4.02 1.10 -11.87
C GLU A 197 3.98 1.09 -13.40
N ALA A 198 3.62 -0.02 -14.04
CA ALA A 198 3.47 -0.11 -15.49
C ALA A 198 2.35 0.81 -16.00
N VAL A 199 1.19 0.79 -15.35
CA VAL A 199 0.04 1.66 -15.67
C VAL A 199 0.44 3.14 -15.55
N GLN A 200 1.14 3.52 -14.48
CA GLN A 200 1.64 4.89 -14.28
C GLN A 200 2.69 5.30 -15.32
N LEU A 201 3.62 4.41 -15.66
CA LEU A 201 4.61 4.66 -16.70
C LEU A 201 3.94 4.88 -18.07
N LEU A 202 3.01 4.00 -18.43
CA LEU A 202 2.27 4.11 -19.68
C LEU A 202 1.45 5.40 -19.74
N ALA A 203 0.85 5.81 -18.62
CA ALA A 203 0.16 7.08 -18.53
C ALA A 203 1.09 8.29 -18.69
N GLN A 204 2.26 8.26 -18.04
CA GLN A 204 3.27 9.32 -18.13
C GLN A 204 3.68 9.62 -19.57
N TYR A 205 3.77 8.60 -20.43
CA TYR A 205 4.16 8.75 -21.83
C TYR A 205 2.96 8.71 -22.80
N GLY A 206 1.75 8.96 -22.30
CA GLY A 206 0.55 9.19 -23.10
C GLY A 206 -0.08 7.93 -23.73
N TYR A 207 0.33 6.74 -23.32
CA TYR A 207 -0.30 5.48 -23.76
C TYR A 207 -1.63 5.23 -23.04
N LEU A 208 -1.73 5.66 -21.76
CA LEU A 208 -2.94 5.60 -20.96
C LEU A 208 -3.34 7.00 -20.49
N LYS A 209 -4.62 7.19 -20.20
CA LYS A 209 -5.15 8.36 -19.49
C LYS A 209 -5.68 7.89 -18.15
N LEU A 210 -5.19 8.49 -17.07
CA LEU A 210 -5.62 8.18 -15.71
C LEU A 210 -6.48 9.31 -15.17
N ARG A 211 -7.47 8.94 -14.37
CA ARG A 211 -8.17 9.83 -13.45
C ARG A 211 -7.94 9.28 -12.05
N TYR A 212 -7.55 10.14 -11.13
CA TYR A 212 -7.46 9.77 -9.72
C TYR A 212 -8.78 10.13 -9.02
N ARG A 213 -9.26 9.27 -8.12
CA ARG A 213 -10.53 9.54 -7.39
C ARG A 213 -10.37 10.68 -6.40
N VAL A 214 -9.24 10.66 -5.70
CA VAL A 214 -8.84 11.67 -4.74
C VAL A 214 -7.51 12.24 -5.19
N VAL A 215 -7.52 13.54 -5.41
CA VAL A 215 -6.36 14.37 -5.70
C VAL A 215 -6.22 15.35 -4.54
N LEU A 216 -5.01 15.48 -4.00
CA LEU A 216 -4.69 16.44 -2.95
C LEU A 216 -3.57 17.37 -3.40
N THR A 217 -3.80 18.65 -3.13
CA THR A 217 -2.80 19.70 -3.14
C THR A 217 -2.02 19.71 -1.81
N LYS A 218 -0.90 20.45 -1.79
CA LYS A 218 -0.13 20.73 -0.57
C LYS A 218 -1.01 21.39 0.49
N GLU A 219 -1.80 22.39 0.09
CA GLU A 219 -2.67 23.18 0.96
C GLU A 219 -3.77 22.34 1.59
N GLU A 220 -4.32 21.35 0.87
CA GLU A 220 -5.31 20.41 1.42
C GLU A 220 -4.71 19.46 2.46
N ILE A 221 -3.46 19.04 2.31
CA ILE A 221 -2.75 18.24 3.32
C ILE A 221 -2.52 19.09 4.58
N GLU A 222 -2.03 20.31 4.41
CA GLU A 222 -1.78 21.26 5.49
C GLU A 222 -3.07 21.56 6.27
N ASN A 223 -4.13 21.97 5.57
CA ASN A 223 -5.42 22.28 6.17
C ASN A 223 -6.07 21.06 6.83
N GLY A 224 -5.95 19.88 6.21
CA GLY A 224 -6.45 18.63 6.78
C GLY A 224 -5.83 18.34 8.15
N LEU A 225 -4.51 18.44 8.27
CA LEU A 225 -3.81 18.24 9.54
C LEU A 225 -4.09 19.37 10.55
N ARG A 226 -4.20 20.62 10.09
CA ARG A 226 -4.60 21.76 10.92
C ARG A 226 -5.98 21.57 11.54
N ASN A 227 -6.94 21.07 10.76
CA ASN A 227 -8.30 20.76 11.22
C ASN A 227 -8.33 19.63 12.26
N LEU A 228 -7.34 18.73 12.24
CA LEU A 228 -7.13 17.71 13.27
C LEU A 228 -6.41 18.25 14.51
N GLY A 229 -6.15 19.56 14.58
CA GLY A 229 -5.61 20.22 15.76
C GLY A 229 -4.08 20.27 15.83
N VAL A 230 -3.36 19.96 14.74
CA VAL A 230 -1.92 20.23 14.64
C VAL A 230 -1.71 21.73 14.53
N LYS A 231 -0.78 22.28 15.31
CA LYS A 231 -0.54 23.73 15.39
C LYS A 231 0.88 24.10 14.96
N PRO A 232 1.06 25.34 14.46
CA PRO A 232 2.39 25.93 14.30
C PRO A 232 3.18 25.88 15.62
N GLY A 233 4.50 25.68 15.53
CA GLY A 233 5.40 25.62 16.67
C GLY A 233 5.45 24.26 17.39
N GLU A 234 4.65 23.28 16.96
CA GLU A 234 4.63 21.95 17.59
C GLU A 234 5.86 21.13 17.21
N LYS A 235 6.17 20.14 18.07
CA LYS A 235 7.30 19.23 17.91
C LYS A 235 6.74 17.85 17.62
N VAL A 236 6.97 17.34 16.41
CA VAL A 236 6.27 16.18 15.90
C VAL A 236 7.24 15.16 15.30
N ILE A 237 6.97 13.88 15.51
CA ILE A 237 7.49 12.79 14.66
C ILE A 237 6.39 12.40 13.69
N ILE A 238 6.70 12.35 12.40
CA ILE A 238 5.73 12.00 11.35
C ILE A 238 6.10 10.65 10.73
N HIS A 239 5.17 9.71 10.79
CA HIS A 239 5.17 8.49 9.98
C HIS A 239 4.07 8.60 8.94
N SER A 240 4.38 8.27 7.68
CA SER A 240 3.42 8.48 6.60
C SER A 240 3.50 7.44 5.48
N SER A 241 2.35 7.19 4.88
CA SER A 241 2.22 6.48 3.62
C SER A 241 1.75 7.47 2.55
N LEU A 242 2.66 7.95 1.69
CA LEU A 242 2.28 8.93 0.65
C LEU A 242 1.08 8.48 -0.19
N SER A 243 1.01 7.19 -0.48
CA SER A 243 -0.04 6.66 -1.34
C SER A 243 -1.38 6.49 -0.64
N SER A 244 -1.44 6.54 0.69
CA SER A 244 -2.73 6.46 1.40
C SER A 244 -3.52 7.75 1.33
N PHE A 245 -2.87 8.89 1.05
CA PHE A 245 -3.57 10.16 0.83
C PHE A 245 -4.50 10.09 -0.39
N GLY A 246 -4.09 9.36 -1.42
CA GLY A 246 -4.64 9.46 -2.78
C GLY A 246 -3.52 9.86 -3.75
N TYR A 247 -3.83 10.74 -4.70
CA TYR A 247 -2.83 11.32 -5.59
C TYR A 247 -2.43 12.69 -5.06
N VAL A 248 -1.19 12.84 -4.60
CA VAL A 248 -0.68 14.13 -4.13
C VAL A 248 -0.02 14.85 -5.30
N GLU A 249 -0.53 16.01 -5.67
CA GLU A 249 0.09 16.90 -6.65
C GLU A 249 1.45 17.37 -6.11
N GLY A 250 2.52 17.20 -6.89
CA GLY A 250 3.90 17.44 -6.41
C GLY A 250 4.48 16.31 -5.54
N GLY A 251 3.70 15.25 -5.26
CA GLY A 251 4.17 14.02 -4.64
C GLY A 251 4.76 14.20 -3.23
N ALA A 252 5.87 13.51 -2.96
CA ALA A 252 6.51 13.53 -1.65
C ALA A 252 7.04 14.92 -1.25
N MET A 253 7.47 15.73 -2.22
CA MET A 253 7.95 17.10 -1.96
C MET A 253 6.83 17.96 -1.40
N ALA A 254 5.67 17.98 -2.09
CA ALA A 254 4.50 18.72 -1.63
C ALA A 254 4.03 18.27 -0.24
N ALA A 255 4.06 16.96 0.06
CA ALA A 255 3.75 16.48 1.41
C ALA A 255 4.74 17.01 2.47
N CYS A 256 6.04 17.03 2.18
CA CYS A 256 7.04 17.59 3.09
C CYS A 256 6.84 19.10 3.30
N GLU A 257 6.62 19.85 2.22
CA GLU A 257 6.36 21.29 2.26
C GLU A 257 5.09 21.59 3.08
N ALA A 258 4.00 20.83 2.89
CA ALA A 258 2.79 20.97 3.69
C ALA A 258 3.06 20.79 5.19
N PHE A 259 3.89 19.80 5.58
CA PHE A 259 4.24 19.60 6.98
C PHE A 259 5.11 20.75 7.52
N MET A 260 6.07 21.22 6.74
CA MET A 260 6.97 22.31 7.14
C MET A 260 6.23 23.65 7.25
N GLU A 261 5.29 23.94 6.34
CA GLU A 261 4.42 25.12 6.39
C GLU A 261 3.43 25.06 7.57
N LEU A 262 2.86 23.89 7.84
CA LEU A 262 1.97 23.68 8.98
C LEU A 262 2.69 23.91 10.33
N ILE A 263 3.86 23.30 10.49
CA ILE A 263 4.62 23.31 11.76
C ILE A 263 5.44 24.59 11.91
N THR A 264 5.86 25.23 10.82
CA THR A 264 6.71 26.43 10.76
C THR A 264 8.11 26.23 11.35
N GLU A 265 9.01 27.18 11.11
CA GLU A 265 10.39 27.12 11.62
C GLU A 265 10.50 27.17 13.15
N GLU A 266 9.47 27.64 13.86
CA GLU A 266 9.43 27.66 15.32
C GLU A 266 9.16 26.27 15.95
N GLY A 267 8.66 25.32 15.15
CA GLY A 267 8.40 23.95 15.58
C GLY A 267 9.56 23.00 15.26
N VAL A 268 9.32 21.70 15.42
CA VAL A 268 10.30 20.65 15.08
C VAL A 268 9.61 19.52 14.35
N ILE A 269 10.15 19.10 13.22
CA ILE A 269 9.74 17.89 12.52
C ILE A 269 10.87 16.88 12.61
N LEU A 270 10.57 15.72 13.19
CA LEU A 270 11.36 14.51 13.06
C LEU A 270 10.71 13.57 12.05
N MET A 271 11.52 12.87 11.26
CA MET A 271 11.10 11.71 10.49
C MET A 271 12.14 10.58 10.60
N PRO A 272 11.71 9.31 10.62
CA PRO A 272 12.63 8.18 10.55
C PRO A 272 13.35 8.20 9.20
N SER A 273 14.66 8.06 9.20
CA SER A 273 15.48 8.00 7.99
C SER A 273 16.22 6.66 7.89
N PHE A 274 15.58 5.61 8.41
CA PHE A 274 16.22 4.31 8.66
C PHE A 274 16.57 3.61 7.35
N ASN A 275 17.68 2.88 7.36
CA ASN A 275 18.03 1.96 6.29
C ASN A 275 17.93 0.49 6.76
N HIS A 276 17.71 0.25 8.06
CA HIS A 276 17.55 -1.06 8.66
C HIS A 276 18.70 -2.04 8.33
N GLY A 277 19.90 -1.51 8.12
CA GLY A 277 21.09 -2.28 7.78
C GLY A 277 21.26 -2.57 6.29
N ALA A 278 20.35 -2.11 5.42
CA ALA A 278 20.44 -2.31 3.97
C ALA A 278 21.74 -1.75 3.37
N ALA A 279 22.33 -0.73 4.00
CA ALA A 279 23.62 -0.18 3.59
C ALA A 279 24.81 -1.14 3.76
N PHE A 280 24.64 -2.18 4.59
CA PHE A 280 25.67 -3.15 4.97
C PHE A 280 25.39 -4.57 4.43
N ALA A 281 24.32 -4.73 3.64
CA ALA A 281 24.04 -6.00 2.97
C ALA A 281 25.12 -6.35 1.94
N GLU A 282 25.24 -7.63 1.59
CA GLU A 282 26.15 -8.07 0.54
C GLU A 282 25.86 -7.34 -0.79
N GLY A 283 26.90 -6.79 -1.42
CA GLY A 283 26.78 -5.99 -2.64
C GLY A 283 26.31 -4.55 -2.44
N ALA A 284 26.01 -4.11 -1.22
CA ALA A 284 25.73 -2.71 -0.90
C ALA A 284 27.03 -1.90 -0.72
N ALA A 285 26.90 -0.60 -0.43
CA ALA A 285 28.03 0.31 -0.27
C ALA A 285 28.98 -0.08 0.88
N GLY A 286 28.50 -0.80 1.89
CA GLY A 286 29.28 -1.22 3.06
C GLY A 286 29.46 -0.14 4.12
N TYR A 287 28.85 1.04 3.94
CA TYR A 287 28.87 2.15 4.90
C TYR A 287 27.54 2.90 4.91
N TYR A 288 27.23 3.53 6.05
CA TYR A 288 26.20 4.57 6.14
C TYR A 288 26.83 5.95 5.93
N SER A 289 26.18 6.81 5.15
CA SER A 289 26.53 8.21 4.97
C SER A 289 25.26 9.06 5.13
N PRO A 290 25.24 10.07 6.01
CA PRO A 290 24.08 10.94 6.16
C PRO A 290 23.78 11.75 4.90
N LEU A 291 24.75 11.87 3.98
CA LEU A 291 24.61 12.62 2.72
C LEU A 291 24.19 11.75 1.52
N GLU A 292 24.35 10.43 1.61
CA GLU A 292 24.25 9.56 0.43
C GLU A 292 23.26 8.39 0.65
N THR A 293 23.24 7.79 1.83
CA THR A 293 22.50 6.55 2.06
C THR A 293 20.99 6.77 2.04
N PRO A 294 20.24 6.16 1.10
CA PRO A 294 18.78 6.26 1.07
C PRO A 294 18.13 5.67 2.33
N THR A 295 16.92 6.12 2.65
CA THR A 295 16.06 5.44 3.64
C THR A 295 15.13 4.44 2.97
N THR A 296 14.72 3.42 3.72
CA THR A 296 13.73 2.43 3.28
C THR A 296 12.33 2.70 3.83
N ASN A 297 12.12 3.78 4.61
CA ASN A 297 10.85 4.11 5.28
C ASN A 297 9.82 4.84 4.41
N GLY A 298 10.08 4.99 3.11
CA GLY A 298 9.14 5.53 2.14
C GLY A 298 9.54 6.88 1.54
N ALA A 299 8.81 7.29 0.50
CA ALA A 299 9.19 8.42 -0.34
C ALA A 299 9.20 9.77 0.39
N VAL A 300 8.32 9.96 1.38
CA VAL A 300 8.23 11.20 2.16
C VAL A 300 9.46 11.39 3.05
N PRO A 301 9.80 10.47 3.98
CA PRO A 301 11.06 10.59 4.71
C PRO A 301 12.31 10.63 3.82
N ASP A 302 12.31 9.90 2.70
CA ASP A 302 13.41 9.92 1.74
C ASP A 302 13.58 11.31 1.09
N THR A 303 12.49 11.98 0.73
CA THR A 303 12.53 13.35 0.23
C THR A 303 12.97 14.32 1.34
N PHE A 304 12.36 14.20 2.52
CA PHE A 304 12.56 15.11 3.65
C PHE A 304 14.04 15.25 4.05
N TRP A 305 14.79 14.16 4.21
CA TRP A 305 16.18 14.25 4.66
C TRP A 305 17.10 14.97 3.65
N ARG A 306 16.71 15.04 2.37
CA ARG A 306 17.45 15.73 1.31
C ARG A 306 17.10 17.20 1.17
N MET A 307 16.09 17.69 1.90
CA MET A 307 15.66 19.08 1.81
C MET A 307 16.65 20.03 2.50
N ARG A 308 16.64 21.29 2.06
CA ARG A 308 17.49 22.33 2.64
C ARG A 308 17.19 22.50 4.13
N SER A 309 18.23 22.72 4.92
CA SER A 309 18.15 22.95 6.36
C SER A 309 17.62 21.76 7.18
N VAL A 310 17.54 20.57 6.59
CA VAL A 310 17.25 19.33 7.32
C VAL A 310 18.56 18.71 7.79
N TYR A 311 18.64 18.40 9.09
CA TYR A 311 19.77 17.73 9.70
C TYR A 311 19.50 16.23 9.80
N ARG A 312 20.52 15.40 9.57
CA ARG A 312 20.40 13.95 9.65
C ARG A 312 21.41 13.39 10.64
N SER A 313 20.96 12.45 11.48
CA SER A 313 21.78 11.87 12.52
C SER A 313 22.80 10.85 12.00
N LEU A 314 23.75 10.48 12.86
CA LEU A 314 24.84 9.57 12.54
C LEU A 314 24.60 8.12 12.98
N ASN A 315 23.39 7.76 13.44
CA ASN A 315 23.11 6.36 13.73
C ASN A 315 23.19 5.56 12.42
N PRO A 316 23.97 4.46 12.35
CA PRO A 316 24.26 3.79 11.09
C PRO A 316 23.08 3.03 10.50
N THR A 317 22.11 2.61 11.31
CA THR A 317 20.98 1.77 10.88
C THR A 317 19.64 2.48 11.00
N HIS A 318 19.46 3.29 12.05
CA HIS A 318 18.22 3.98 12.39
C HIS A 318 18.41 5.50 12.56
N PRO A 319 19.00 6.21 11.58
CA PRO A 319 19.14 7.65 11.71
C PRO A 319 17.80 8.38 11.64
N PHE A 320 17.71 9.53 12.29
CA PHE A 320 16.59 10.46 12.17
C PHE A 320 16.96 11.67 11.33
N ALA A 321 15.99 12.19 10.59
CA ALA A 321 16.06 13.51 9.96
C ALA A 321 15.25 14.50 10.79
N ALA A 322 15.76 15.73 10.93
CA ALA A 322 15.20 16.77 11.78
C ALA A 322 15.19 18.13 11.07
N TRP A 323 14.09 18.87 11.20
CA TRP A 323 13.95 20.23 10.69
C TRP A 323 13.25 21.14 11.70
N GLY A 324 13.51 22.44 11.62
CA GLY A 324 12.91 23.48 12.47
C GLY A 324 13.83 23.92 13.60
N LYS A 325 13.24 24.48 14.65
CA LYS A 325 13.90 25.08 15.80
C LYS A 325 14.77 24.08 16.53
N ASP A 326 16.06 24.39 16.68
CA ASP A 326 17.04 23.53 17.36
C ASP A 326 17.15 22.11 16.78
N ALA A 327 16.71 21.87 15.54
CA ALA A 327 16.68 20.54 14.93
C ALA A 327 18.02 19.78 14.99
N LYS A 328 19.14 20.51 14.88
CA LYS A 328 20.50 19.96 15.02
C LYS A 328 20.72 19.32 16.39
N GLU A 329 20.16 19.89 17.45
CA GLU A 329 20.34 19.43 18.83
C GLU A 329 19.69 18.05 19.05
N TYR A 330 18.59 17.78 18.35
CA TYR A 330 17.91 16.47 18.41
C TYR A 330 18.75 15.34 17.83
N VAL A 331 19.55 15.60 16.79
CA VAL A 331 20.24 14.55 16.03
C VAL A 331 21.74 14.46 16.29
N LYS A 332 22.36 15.48 16.89
CA LYS A 332 23.83 15.58 17.01
C LYS A 332 24.49 14.42 17.76
N ASN A 333 23.81 13.82 18.73
CA ASN A 333 24.38 12.80 19.63
C ASN A 333 23.73 11.42 19.47
N ASP A 334 22.87 11.21 18.46
CA ASP A 334 22.14 9.96 18.25
C ASP A 334 23.05 8.71 18.15
N HIS A 335 24.26 8.90 17.63
CA HIS A 335 25.28 7.86 17.49
C HIS A 335 26.02 7.50 18.78
N LYS A 336 25.83 8.29 19.86
CA LYS A 336 26.55 8.11 21.13
C LYS A 336 25.79 7.28 22.15
N GLY A 337 24.47 7.12 21.95
CA GLY A 337 23.59 6.43 22.87
C GLY A 337 23.12 5.08 22.35
N VAL A 338 22.17 4.49 23.08
CA VAL A 338 21.35 3.39 22.59
C VAL A 338 20.38 3.96 21.55
N THR A 339 20.20 3.28 20.41
CA THR A 339 19.45 3.75 19.23
C THR A 339 18.11 4.43 19.54
N MET A 340 17.32 3.88 20.46
CA MET A 340 16.06 4.48 20.93
C MET A 340 16.07 4.74 22.45
N GLY A 341 17.24 4.84 23.07
CA GLY A 341 17.36 5.01 24.52
C GLY A 341 17.28 6.46 24.99
N GLU A 342 17.69 6.67 26.23
CA GLU A 342 17.86 8.00 26.80
C GLU A 342 18.84 8.83 25.95
N GLY A 343 18.44 10.07 25.63
CA GLY A 343 19.18 10.98 24.77
C GLY A 343 19.03 10.73 23.26
N SER A 344 18.29 9.69 22.83
CA SER A 344 17.92 9.51 21.42
C SER A 344 17.02 10.65 20.91
N PRO A 345 16.95 10.91 19.59
CA PRO A 345 16.12 11.97 19.02
C PRO A 345 14.66 11.91 19.48
N LEU A 346 14.06 10.72 19.54
CA LEU A 346 12.68 10.56 20.01
C LEU A 346 12.52 10.76 21.51
N HIS A 347 13.50 10.34 22.33
CA HIS A 347 13.50 10.65 23.75
C HIS A 347 13.59 12.16 24.00
N LEU A 348 14.44 12.87 23.25
CA LEU A 348 14.51 14.34 23.32
C LEU A 348 13.19 14.98 22.87
N LEU A 349 12.52 14.43 21.86
CA LEU A 349 11.21 14.91 21.39
C LEU A 349 10.16 14.78 22.49
N GLU A 350 10.08 13.62 23.14
CA GLU A 350 9.21 13.38 24.28
C GLU A 350 9.45 14.41 25.41
N LYS A 351 10.69 14.58 25.87
CA LYS A 351 11.03 15.50 26.97
C LYS A 351 10.68 16.95 26.66
N ASN A 352 10.51 17.27 25.38
CA ASN A 352 10.15 18.59 24.91
C ASN A 352 8.64 18.76 24.61
N GLY A 353 7.79 17.82 25.02
CA GLY A 353 6.34 17.87 24.81
C GLY A 353 5.91 17.44 23.41
N GLY A 354 6.63 16.48 22.82
CA GLY A 354 6.41 16.03 21.46
C GLY A 354 5.09 15.30 21.21
N LYS A 355 4.69 15.25 19.94
CA LYS A 355 3.56 14.46 19.45
C LYS A 355 3.99 13.49 18.35
N ILE A 356 3.19 12.45 18.16
CA ILE A 356 3.34 11.47 17.09
C ILE A 356 2.19 11.67 16.11
N ILE A 357 2.51 11.78 14.82
CA ILE A 357 1.53 11.82 13.73
C ILE A 357 1.72 10.57 12.88
N LEU A 358 0.70 9.70 12.83
CA LEU A 358 0.68 8.49 12.02
C LEU A 358 -0.33 8.64 10.88
N ILE A 359 0.14 8.73 9.65
CA ILE A 359 -0.71 8.90 8.46
C ILE A 359 -0.83 7.55 7.74
N ASP A 360 -1.90 6.83 8.05
CA ASP A 360 -2.23 5.46 7.64
C ASP A 360 -1.10 4.45 7.92
N THR A 361 -0.36 4.70 9.00
CA THR A 361 0.77 3.88 9.46
C THR A 361 0.64 3.54 10.96
N PRO A 362 -0.48 2.92 11.41
CA PRO A 362 -0.74 2.70 12.84
C PRO A 362 0.31 1.82 13.53
N SER A 363 0.94 0.89 12.80
CA SER A 363 2.00 0.01 13.33
C SER A 363 3.40 0.61 13.27
N ALA A 364 3.57 1.79 12.64
CA ALA A 364 4.90 2.37 12.42
C ALA A 364 5.39 3.27 13.55
N ASN A 365 4.65 3.37 14.66
CA ASN A 365 5.00 4.24 15.77
C ASN A 365 6.29 3.79 16.47
N THR A 366 7.44 4.32 16.06
CA THR A 366 8.75 3.91 16.59
C THR A 366 9.01 4.38 18.02
N TYR A 367 8.19 5.30 18.55
CA TYR A 367 8.34 5.83 19.90
C TYR A 367 8.19 4.77 21.00
N HIS A 368 7.45 3.69 20.75
CA HIS A 368 7.32 2.64 21.76
C HIS A 368 8.67 2.03 22.18
N HIS A 369 9.66 2.00 21.28
CA HIS A 369 11.01 1.54 21.62
C HIS A 369 11.73 2.46 22.62
N VAL A 370 11.40 3.76 22.63
CA VAL A 370 11.89 4.67 23.67
C VAL A 370 11.31 4.28 25.02
N VAL A 371 10.01 3.99 25.07
CA VAL A 371 9.36 3.55 26.30
C VAL A 371 9.94 2.22 26.79
N GLU A 372 10.12 1.24 25.90
CA GLU A 372 10.70 -0.06 26.23
C GLU A 372 12.13 0.05 26.77
N THR A 373 13.01 0.78 26.08
CA THR A 373 14.42 0.92 26.48
C THR A 373 14.57 1.69 27.79
N THR A 374 13.82 2.77 27.97
CA THR A 374 13.86 3.58 29.21
C THR A 374 13.24 2.87 30.41
N ASN A 375 12.35 1.89 30.19
CA ASN A 375 11.79 1.04 31.24
C ASN A 375 12.59 -0.27 31.43
N GLY A 376 13.69 -0.47 30.71
CA GLY A 376 14.53 -1.66 30.84
C GLY A 376 13.83 -2.96 30.44
N ALA A 377 12.98 -2.93 29.40
CA ALA A 377 12.24 -4.09 28.93
C ALA A 377 13.18 -5.30 28.69
N PRO A 378 12.97 -6.45 29.37
CA PRO A 378 13.93 -7.56 29.36
C PRO A 378 14.12 -8.21 27.99
N CYS A 379 13.13 -8.11 27.11
CA CYS A 379 13.21 -8.63 25.75
C CYS A 379 14.16 -7.84 24.83
N LEU A 380 14.54 -6.61 25.22
CA LEU A 380 15.54 -5.82 24.52
C LEU A 380 16.92 -6.19 25.05
N GLY A 381 17.56 -7.19 24.43
CA GLY A 381 18.91 -7.63 24.82
C GLY A 381 19.97 -6.54 24.63
N ARG A 382 21.06 -6.60 25.39
CA ARG A 382 22.20 -5.66 25.29
C ARG A 382 23.12 -5.98 24.12
N ARG A 383 22.69 -5.64 22.92
CA ARG A 383 23.42 -5.96 21.69
C ARG A 383 23.96 -4.68 21.07
N THR A 384 25.28 -4.58 21.00
CA THR A 384 25.98 -3.45 20.38
C THR A 384 26.72 -3.93 19.15
N GLU A 385 26.21 -3.56 17.98
CA GLU A 385 26.87 -3.78 16.69
C GLU A 385 27.61 -2.49 16.30
N GLU A 386 28.71 -2.62 15.57
CA GLU A 386 29.47 -1.49 15.04
C GLU A 386 29.46 -1.52 13.52
N TYR A 387 29.15 -0.38 12.91
CA TYR A 387 29.08 -0.24 11.47
C TYR A 387 29.92 0.93 10.96
N PRO A 388 30.48 0.85 9.74
CA PRO A 388 31.18 1.97 9.11
C PRO A 388 30.22 3.13 8.81
N VAL A 389 30.60 4.34 9.24
CA VAL A 389 29.91 5.59 8.94
C VAL A 389 30.87 6.54 8.25
N LYS A 390 30.55 6.93 7.02
CA LYS A 390 31.24 7.96 6.24
C LYS A 390 30.71 9.33 6.66
N LEU A 391 31.54 10.10 7.33
CA LEU A 391 31.24 11.45 7.79
C LEU A 391 31.20 12.44 6.61
N PRO A 392 30.57 13.63 6.78
CA PRO A 392 30.61 14.69 5.77
C PRO A 392 32.02 15.15 5.37
N SER A 393 33.02 14.94 6.25
CA SER A 393 34.44 15.19 5.95
C SER A 393 35.05 14.19 4.97
N GLY A 394 34.37 13.07 4.70
CA GLY A 394 34.89 11.93 3.94
C GLY A 394 35.56 10.85 4.79
N GLU A 395 35.83 11.13 6.06
CA GLU A 395 36.39 10.14 7.00
C GLU A 395 35.38 9.02 7.30
N VAL A 396 35.87 7.78 7.39
CA VAL A 396 35.04 6.63 7.79
C VAL A 396 35.39 6.21 9.21
N VAL A 397 34.40 6.26 10.10
CA VAL A 397 34.52 5.88 11.51
C VAL A 397 33.59 4.72 11.84
N LYS A 398 33.90 3.94 12.88
CA LYS A 398 32.96 2.94 13.39
C LYS A 398 32.01 3.56 14.40
N VAL A 399 30.72 3.37 14.18
CA VAL A 399 29.67 3.84 15.08
C VAL A 399 28.88 2.66 15.61
N ARG A 400 28.60 2.68 16.92
CA ARG A 400 27.75 1.69 17.57
C ARG A 400 26.28 1.95 17.29
N THR A 401 25.55 0.87 17.10
CA THR A 401 24.09 0.87 17.10
C THR A 401 23.58 -0.32 17.89
N TRP A 402 22.32 -0.24 18.30
CA TRP A 402 21.64 -1.30 19.00
C TRP A 402 20.96 -2.25 18.01
N SER A 403 21.16 -3.55 18.20
CA SER A 403 20.40 -4.56 17.45
C SER A 403 19.13 -4.97 18.21
N TRP A 404 18.04 -5.22 17.49
CA TRP A 404 16.72 -5.47 18.05
C TRP A 404 16.52 -6.93 18.52
N ARG A 405 15.38 -7.17 19.18
CA ARG A 405 14.87 -8.51 19.50
C ARG A 405 14.73 -9.37 18.21
N ASN A 406 14.84 -10.69 18.35
CA ASN A 406 14.77 -11.63 17.22
C ASN A 406 13.34 -11.89 16.69
N ALA A 407 12.31 -11.41 17.39
CA ALA A 407 10.91 -11.61 17.04
C ALA A 407 10.08 -10.39 17.44
N ALA A 408 8.93 -10.20 16.78
CA ALA A 408 8.01 -9.11 17.08
C ALA A 408 7.43 -9.23 18.51
N CYS A 409 7.28 -8.11 19.19
CA CYS A 409 6.64 -8.00 20.49
C CYS A 409 5.11 -7.95 20.33
N LYS A 410 4.45 -8.87 21.03
CA LYS A 410 2.98 -8.95 21.05
C LYS A 410 2.29 -7.76 21.72
N ILE A 411 3.04 -6.98 22.50
CA ILE A 411 2.49 -5.83 23.24
C ILE A 411 2.56 -4.57 22.38
N THR A 412 3.76 -4.27 21.87
CA THR A 412 4.08 -3.00 21.23
C THR A 412 4.07 -3.07 19.70
N ASP A 413 4.60 -4.14 19.09
CA ASP A 413 4.71 -4.25 17.62
C ASP A 413 3.35 -4.58 16.97
N GLU A 414 2.43 -5.23 17.71
CA GLU A 414 1.04 -5.43 17.29
C GLU A 414 0.18 -4.15 17.40
N GLY A 415 0.68 -3.12 18.09
CA GLY A 415 0.00 -1.83 18.22
C GLY A 415 -1.23 -1.83 19.13
N ALA A 416 -1.34 -2.79 20.06
CA ALA A 416 -2.49 -2.93 20.95
C ALA A 416 -2.79 -1.65 21.77
N TYR A 417 -1.75 -0.92 22.16
CA TYR A 417 -1.89 0.35 22.88
C TYR A 417 -2.59 1.44 22.05
N LEU A 418 -2.53 1.39 20.72
CA LEU A 418 -3.20 2.38 19.88
C LEU A 418 -4.72 2.22 19.96
N GLU A 419 -5.22 0.99 19.95
CA GLU A 419 -6.65 0.71 20.13
C GLU A 419 -7.12 1.12 21.53
N TRP A 420 -6.35 0.74 22.55
CA TRP A 420 -6.62 1.15 23.93
C TRP A 420 -6.69 2.68 24.06
N MET A 421 -5.75 3.41 23.45
CA MET A 421 -5.77 4.87 23.44
C MET A 421 -6.99 5.43 22.72
N ARG A 422 -7.46 4.78 21.64
CA ARG A 422 -8.70 5.17 20.95
C ARG A 422 -9.91 5.01 21.87
N GLU A 423 -10.06 3.86 22.51
CA GLU A 423 -11.18 3.55 23.42
C GLU A 423 -11.24 4.52 24.61
N HIS A 424 -10.08 4.94 25.10
CA HIS A 424 -9.96 5.87 26.22
C HIS A 424 -9.93 7.35 25.80
N LYS A 425 -10.20 7.66 24.52
CA LYS A 425 -10.18 9.02 23.97
C LYS A 425 -8.85 9.77 24.22
N ALA A 426 -7.75 9.03 24.22
CA ALA A 426 -6.39 9.51 24.48
C ALA A 426 -5.59 9.80 23.20
N LEU A 427 -6.26 9.81 22.04
CA LEU A 427 -5.69 10.22 20.75
C LEU A 427 -6.73 11.02 19.94
N THR A 428 -6.25 11.77 18.96
CA THR A 428 -7.11 12.36 17.91
C THR A 428 -7.03 11.51 16.66
N GLU A 429 -8.19 11.21 16.06
CA GLU A 429 -8.31 10.45 14.83
C GLU A 429 -9.16 11.21 13.81
N GLY A 430 -8.76 11.19 12.55
CA GLY A 430 -9.55 11.72 11.45
C GLY A 430 -8.98 11.35 10.09
N LYS A 431 -9.34 12.10 9.05
CA LYS A 431 -8.91 11.83 7.68
C LYS A 431 -8.26 13.06 7.02
N VAL A 432 -7.27 12.78 6.18
CA VAL A 432 -6.71 13.73 5.21
C VAL A 432 -6.64 13.02 3.87
N GLY A 433 -7.49 13.43 2.93
CA GLY A 433 -7.75 12.64 1.72
C GLY A 433 -8.32 11.27 2.08
N ASN A 434 -7.73 10.21 1.54
CA ASN A 434 -8.05 8.83 1.90
C ASN A 434 -7.32 8.32 3.15
N ALA A 435 -6.32 9.05 3.64
CA ALA A 435 -5.48 8.58 4.74
C ALA A 435 -6.18 8.77 6.09
N THR A 436 -6.25 7.70 6.89
CA THR A 436 -6.58 7.82 8.31
C THR A 436 -5.38 8.39 9.05
N VAL A 437 -5.58 9.45 9.83
CA VAL A 437 -4.53 10.13 10.59
C VAL A 437 -4.77 9.94 12.08
N PHE A 438 -3.73 9.55 12.81
CA PHE A 438 -3.72 9.49 14.27
C PHE A 438 -2.72 10.51 14.82
N ILE A 439 -3.14 11.30 15.80
CA ILE A 439 -2.28 12.24 16.52
C ILE A 439 -2.27 11.85 17.99
N LEU A 440 -1.07 11.57 18.51
CA LEU A 440 -0.85 11.12 19.87
C LEU A 440 0.08 12.08 20.59
N ASP A 441 -0.30 12.49 21.81
CA ASP A 441 0.63 13.12 22.74
C ASP A 441 1.60 12.07 23.29
N MET A 442 2.91 12.35 23.27
CA MET A 442 3.92 11.35 23.68
C MET A 442 3.84 10.98 25.16
N ASN A 443 3.38 11.89 26.04
CA ASN A 443 3.24 11.59 27.47
C ASN A 443 2.03 10.68 27.72
N LEU A 444 0.91 10.92 27.03
CA LEU A 444 -0.24 10.02 27.06
C LEU A 444 0.14 8.64 26.47
N CYS A 445 0.84 8.62 25.35
CA CYS A 445 1.30 7.40 24.69
C CYS A 445 2.25 6.60 25.59
N ARG A 446 3.19 7.27 26.28
CA ARG A 446 4.06 6.63 27.27
C ARG A 446 3.26 5.97 28.38
N ARG A 447 2.33 6.70 29.01
CA ARG A 447 1.51 6.14 30.09
C ARG A 447 0.76 4.88 29.65
N ALA A 448 0.18 4.90 28.45
CA ALA A 448 -0.47 3.74 27.88
C ALA A 448 0.52 2.57 27.76
N ILE A 449 1.63 2.75 27.03
CA ILE A 449 2.61 1.69 26.79
C ILE A 449 3.19 1.15 28.09
N GLU A 450 3.49 2.00 29.07
CA GLU A 450 4.01 1.55 30.37
C GLU A 450 2.99 0.71 31.16
N GLY A 451 1.69 1.04 31.10
CA GLY A 451 0.64 0.20 31.68
C GLY A 451 0.60 -1.18 31.04
N PHE A 452 0.72 -1.23 29.71
CA PHE A 452 0.85 -2.50 28.98
C PHE A 452 2.12 -3.28 29.38
N LEU A 453 3.27 -2.62 29.51
CA LEU A 453 4.53 -3.26 29.91
C LEU A 453 4.47 -3.78 31.36
N ARG A 454 3.77 -3.09 32.26
CA ARG A 454 3.58 -3.52 33.66
C ARG A 454 2.50 -4.60 33.83
N GLY A 455 1.72 -4.90 32.78
CA GLY A 455 0.61 -5.85 32.85
C GLY A 455 -0.61 -5.30 33.59
N GLU A 456 -0.81 -3.98 33.55
CA GLU A 456 -1.94 -3.28 34.17
C GLU A 456 -3.19 -3.26 33.26
N VAL A 457 -3.05 -3.70 32.00
CA VAL A 457 -4.13 -3.75 31.02
C VAL A 457 -4.67 -5.17 30.89
N GLU A 458 -5.99 -5.32 31.00
CA GLU A 458 -6.68 -6.59 30.91
C GLU A 458 -6.32 -7.35 29.61
N GLY A 459 -6.02 -8.64 29.72
CA GLY A 459 -5.60 -9.48 28.60
C GLY A 459 -4.11 -9.42 28.24
N PHE A 460 -3.32 -8.53 28.87
CA PHE A 460 -1.88 -8.40 28.61
C PHE A 460 -1.05 -8.72 29.87
N PRO A 461 -0.20 -9.77 29.86
CA PRO A 461 0.51 -10.21 31.06
C PRO A 461 1.68 -9.29 31.49
N GLY A 462 1.97 -8.24 30.72
CA GLY A 462 3.18 -7.41 30.88
C GLY A 462 4.40 -7.97 30.14
N CYS A 463 5.46 -7.17 30.09
CA CYS A 463 6.75 -7.56 29.54
C CYS A 463 7.56 -8.26 30.66
N ARG A 464 7.63 -9.58 30.59
CA ARG A 464 8.30 -10.44 31.57
C ARG A 464 9.38 -11.28 30.92
#